data_AF-A0A2X2IS19-F1
#
_entry.id   AF-A0A2X2IS19-F1
#
_cell.length_a   1.000
_cell.length_b   1.000
_cell.length_c   1.000
_cell.angle_alpha   90.00
_cell.angle_beta   90.00
_cell.angle_gamma   90.00
#
_symmetry.space_group_name_H-M   'P 1'
#
loop_
_entity.id
_entity.type
_entity.pdbx_description
1 polymer ?
#
loop_
_entity_poly.entity_id
_entity_poly.type
_entity_poly.pdbx_seq_one_letter_code
_entity_poly.pdbx_strand_id
1 'polypeptide(L)'
;MPISKSNIFFSKATFILLTLLFSILFAYAAFLISGYLLSLIYPVLGFQNYDYRQVIFYTFLKLFITLSAIGMIQLALSLLFRSFIYPIGVGMFMLVFSVLVAQKSFSDFIPYTGAYNAVMNILSENDSFARLDYCNMVMVVVFLLISFYLFKRKGQF
;
A
#
# COMPACT_ATOMS: atom_id res chain seq x y z
N MET A 1 -18.97 16.33 24.92
CA MET A 1 -19.80 15.18 24.50
C MET A 1 -18.88 13.98 24.35
N PRO A 2 -19.12 12.83 25.01
CA PRO A 2 -18.21 11.70 24.92
C PRO A 2 -18.32 11.08 23.53
N ILE A 3 -17.30 11.28 22.70
CA ILE A 3 -17.21 10.67 21.38
C ILE A 3 -17.12 9.15 21.58
N SER A 4 -17.91 8.37 20.85
CA SER A 4 -17.86 6.92 20.95
C SER A 4 -16.44 6.42 20.59
N LYS A 5 -15.93 5.45 21.35
CA LYS A 5 -14.59 4.87 21.12
C LYS A 5 -14.46 4.34 19.68
N SER A 6 -15.54 3.77 19.16
CA SER A 6 -15.61 3.30 17.76
C SER A 6 -15.42 4.45 16.77
N ASN A 7 -16.04 5.62 16.97
CA ASN A 7 -15.87 6.75 16.06
C ASN A 7 -14.42 7.25 16.03
N ILE A 8 -13.72 7.26 17.17
CA ILE A 8 -12.30 7.65 17.21
C ILE A 8 -11.44 6.68 16.40
N PHE A 9 -11.70 5.37 16.52
CA PHE A 9 -10.98 4.36 15.75
C PHE A 9 -11.23 4.51 14.24
N PHE A 10 -12.49 4.61 13.83
CA PHE A 10 -12.85 4.77 12.42
C PHE A 10 -12.25 6.04 11.84
N SER A 11 -12.29 7.17 12.56
CA SER A 11 -11.64 8.40 12.12
C SER A 11 -10.14 8.22 11.90
N LYS A 12 -9.43 7.49 12.77
CA LYS A 12 -7.99 7.20 12.59
C LYS A 12 -7.74 6.31 11.36
N ALA A 13 -8.48 5.22 11.22
CA ALA A 13 -8.33 4.30 10.09
C ALA A 13 -8.64 4.99 8.76
N THR A 14 -9.74 5.75 8.69
CA THR A 14 -10.13 6.53 7.51
C THR A 14 -9.09 7.61 7.20
N PHE A 15 -8.54 8.30 8.20
CA PHE A 15 -7.49 9.29 8.00
C PHE A 15 -6.24 8.68 7.37
N ILE A 16 -5.81 7.50 7.83
CA ILE A 16 -4.68 6.76 7.25
C ILE A 16 -4.97 6.40 5.80
N LEU A 17 -6.14 5.83 5.51
CA LEU A 17 -6.52 5.43 4.15
C LEU A 17 -6.65 6.62 3.20
N LEU A 18 -7.21 7.75 3.65
CA LEU A 18 -7.27 8.99 2.86
C LEU A 18 -5.88 9.54 2.57
N THR A 19 -5.00 9.56 3.57
CA THR A 19 -3.61 10.02 3.39
C THR A 19 -2.89 9.15 2.35
N LEU A 20 -3.06 7.83 2.42
CA LEU A 20 -2.51 6.91 1.42
C LEU A 20 -3.10 7.15 0.03
N LEU A 21 -4.42 7.34 -0.07
CA LEU A 21 -5.09 7.63 -1.34
C LEU A 21 -4.53 8.90 -1.99
N PHE A 22 -4.47 10.01 -1.25
CA PHE A 22 -3.95 11.27 -1.78
C PHE A 22 -2.47 11.18 -2.14
N SER A 23 -1.66 10.48 -1.33
CA SER A 23 -0.24 10.27 -1.63
C SER A 23 -0.05 9.49 -2.94
N ILE A 24 -0.87 8.47 -3.19
CA ILE A 24 -0.80 7.66 -4.40
C ILE A 24 -1.33 8.41 -5.62
N LEU A 25 -2.43 9.16 -5.48
CA LEU A 25 -2.93 10.03 -6.55
C LEU A 25 -1.89 11.07 -6.93
N PHE A 26 -1.21 11.66 -5.94
CA PHE A 26 -0.11 12.60 -6.19
C PHE A 26 1.05 11.92 -6.91
N ALA A 27 1.48 10.73 -6.46
CA ALA A 27 2.56 9.98 -7.10
C ALA A 27 2.19 9.55 -8.53
N TYR A 28 0.94 9.14 -8.77
CA TYR A 28 0.42 8.79 -10.10
C TYR A 28 0.43 10.00 -11.04
N ALA A 29 -0.06 11.15 -10.57
CA ALA A 29 -0.03 12.39 -11.35
C ALA A 29 1.41 12.83 -11.66
N ALA A 30 2.31 12.80 -10.67
CA ALA A 30 3.71 13.13 -10.85
C ALA A 30 4.40 12.20 -11.86
N PHE A 31 4.10 10.89 -11.81
CA PHE A 31 4.61 9.91 -12.76
C PHE A 31 4.15 10.22 -14.19
N LEU A 32 2.84 10.46 -14.40
CA LEU A 32 2.31 10.82 -15.72
C LEU A 32 2.91 12.13 -16.25
N ILE A 33 2.98 13.17 -15.42
CA ILE A 33 3.57 14.46 -15.80
C ILE A 33 5.03 14.28 -16.21
N SER A 34 5.80 13.46 -15.47
CA SER A 34 7.18 13.15 -15.83
C SER A 34 7.27 12.44 -17.20
N GLY A 35 6.38 11.49 -17.48
CA GLY A 35 6.30 10.81 -18.77
C GLY A 35 6.01 11.76 -19.94
N TYR A 36 5.03 12.66 -19.78
CA TYR A 36 4.71 13.66 -20.81
C TYR A 36 5.83 14.69 -20.99
N LEU A 37 6.46 15.16 -19.91
CA LEU A 37 7.62 16.06 -19.98
C LEU A 37 8.78 15.40 -20.74
N LEU A 38 9.06 14.13 -20.45
CA LEU A 38 10.14 13.41 -21.11
C LEU A 38 9.84 13.16 -22.60
N SER A 39 8.57 12.90 -22.93
CA SER A 39 8.09 12.83 -24.31
C SER A 39 8.30 14.13 -25.09
N LEU A 40 8.17 15.28 -24.43
CA LEU A 40 8.38 16.61 -25.03
C LEU A 40 9.86 16.94 -25.20
N ILE A 41 10.68 16.67 -24.17
CA ILE A 41 12.11 17.02 -24.15
C ILE A 41 12.94 16.06 -25.02
N TYR A 42 12.60 14.77 -25.02
CA TYR A 42 13.30 13.72 -25.75
C TYR A 42 12.35 12.94 -26.67
N PRO A 43 11.82 13.58 -27.73
CA PRO A 43 10.88 12.94 -28.66
C PRO A 43 11.49 11.73 -29.38
N VAL A 44 12.82 11.67 -29.50
CA VAL A 44 13.58 10.56 -30.10
C VAL A 44 13.38 9.23 -29.35
N LEU A 45 13.03 9.27 -28.05
CA LEU A 45 12.76 8.08 -27.25
C LEU A 45 11.40 7.43 -27.55
N GLY A 46 10.54 8.07 -28.34
CA GLY A 46 9.31 7.45 -28.86
C GLY A 46 8.20 7.24 -27.82
N PHE A 47 8.29 7.85 -26.62
CA PHE A 47 7.25 7.76 -25.58
C PHE A 47 5.84 8.16 -26.06
N GLN A 48 5.76 8.97 -27.11
CA GLN A 48 4.50 9.42 -27.72
C GLN A 48 3.73 8.28 -28.40
N ASN A 49 4.44 7.23 -28.83
CA ASN A 49 3.91 6.17 -29.68
C ASN A 49 3.44 4.95 -28.89
N TYR A 50 3.52 4.99 -27.56
CA TYR A 50 3.30 3.83 -26.70
C TYR A 50 2.30 4.16 -25.58
N ASP A 51 1.13 3.52 -25.59
CA ASP A 51 0.07 3.79 -24.62
C ASP A 51 0.23 2.92 -23.37
N TYR A 52 0.86 3.51 -22.36
CA TYR A 52 1.17 2.84 -21.11
C TYR A 52 0.19 3.16 -19.97
N ARG A 53 -0.87 3.94 -20.26
CA ARG A 53 -1.76 4.51 -19.24
C ARG A 53 -2.50 3.45 -18.45
N GLN A 54 -2.95 2.38 -19.10
CA GLN A 54 -3.66 1.27 -18.47
C GLN A 54 -2.77 0.53 -17.46
N VAL A 55 -1.55 0.17 -17.85
CA VAL A 55 -0.59 -0.53 -16.99
C VAL A 55 -0.22 0.33 -15.77
N ILE A 56 0.02 1.63 -15.97
CA ILE A 56 0.29 2.55 -14.86
C ILE A 56 -0.92 2.60 -13.92
N PHE A 57 -2.14 2.76 -14.44
CA PHE A 57 -3.35 2.81 -13.62
C PHE A 57 -3.48 1.55 -12.74
N TYR A 58 -3.37 0.35 -13.32
CA TYR A 58 -3.44 -0.89 -12.57
C TYR A 58 -2.28 -1.03 -11.58
N THR A 59 -1.07 -0.63 -11.94
CA THR A 59 0.08 -0.66 -11.02
C THR A 59 -0.15 0.20 -9.79
N PHE A 60 -0.58 1.45 -9.96
CA PHE A 60 -0.83 2.35 -8.84
C PHE A 60 -2.04 1.92 -8.01
N LEU A 61 -3.04 1.28 -8.63
CA LEU A 61 -4.16 0.67 -7.92
C LEU A 61 -3.72 -0.53 -7.07
N LYS A 62 -2.91 -1.44 -7.62
CA LYS A 62 -2.31 -2.57 -6.87
C LYS A 62 -1.42 -2.06 -5.72
N LEU A 63 -0.65 -0.99 -5.96
CA LEU A 63 0.18 -0.34 -4.95
C LEU A 63 -0.69 0.26 -3.83
N PHE A 64 -1.84 0.86 -4.16
CA PHE A 64 -2.79 1.37 -3.15
C PHE A 64 -3.34 0.27 -2.26
N ILE A 65 -3.75 -0.86 -2.85
CA ILE A 65 -4.24 -2.01 -2.07
C ILE A 65 -3.14 -2.53 -1.15
N THR A 66 -1.91 -2.66 -1.68
CA THR A 66 -0.74 -3.12 -0.93
C THR A 66 -0.42 -2.19 0.25
N LEU A 67 -0.31 -0.89 0.01
CA LEU A 67 0.00 0.09 1.05
C LEU A 67 -1.14 0.21 2.07
N SER A 68 -2.39 0.01 1.66
CA SER A 68 -3.53 -0.07 2.58
C SER A 68 -3.41 -1.27 3.51
N ALA A 69 -3.02 -2.44 3.00
CA ALA A 69 -2.80 -3.64 3.81
C ALA A 69 -1.69 -3.41 4.84
N ILE A 70 -0.56 -2.86 4.40
CA ILE A 70 0.56 -2.50 5.27
C ILE A 70 0.12 -1.47 6.33
N GLY A 71 -0.63 -0.44 5.93
CA GLY A 71 -1.16 0.58 6.82
C GLY A 71 -2.06 0.01 7.92
N MET A 72 -2.93 -0.94 7.59
CA MET A 72 -3.78 -1.61 8.59
C MET A 72 -2.98 -2.53 9.52
N ILE A 73 -1.94 -3.21 9.01
CA ILE A 73 -1.01 -3.99 9.85
C ILE A 73 -0.28 -3.07 10.83
N GLN A 74 0.22 -1.94 10.35
CA GLN A 74 0.91 -0.95 11.17
C GLN A 74 -0.02 -0.34 12.22
N LEU A 75 -1.28 -0.08 11.87
CA LEU A 75 -2.30 0.33 12.83
C LEU A 75 -2.50 -0.73 13.92
N ALA A 76 -2.65 -2.01 13.55
CA ALA A 76 -2.79 -3.11 14.50
C ALA A 76 -1.58 -3.22 15.44
N LEU A 77 -0.36 -3.15 14.89
CA LEU A 77 0.88 -3.16 15.66
C LEU A 77 0.97 -1.97 16.61
N SER A 78 0.59 -0.77 16.16
CA SER A 78 0.57 0.44 16.99
C SER A 78 -0.40 0.35 18.17
N LEU A 79 -1.49 -0.42 18.00
CA LEU A 79 -2.42 -0.71 19.08
C LEU A 79 -1.92 -1.83 19.98
N LEU A 80 -1.14 -2.79 19.46
CA LEU A 80 -0.60 -3.90 20.25
C LEU A 80 0.56 -3.47 21.14
N PHE A 81 1.48 -2.66 20.63
CA PHE A 81 2.66 -2.19 21.36
C PHE A 81 2.44 -0.80 21.94
N ARG A 82 2.92 -0.57 23.18
CA ARG A 82 2.81 0.73 23.84
C ARG A 82 3.86 1.74 23.34
N SER A 83 4.92 1.24 22.70
CA SER A 83 6.04 2.05 22.19
C SER A 83 5.98 2.16 20.67
N PHE A 84 6.18 3.38 20.17
CA PHE A 84 6.18 3.68 18.73
C PHE A 84 7.34 3.05 17.95
N ILE A 85 8.41 2.63 18.63
CA ILE A 85 9.60 2.05 18.00
C ILE A 85 9.29 0.68 17.37
N TYR A 86 8.43 -0.14 18.00
CA TYR A 86 8.18 -1.50 17.53
C TYR A 86 7.47 -1.57 16.18
N PRO A 87 6.36 -0.86 15.93
CA PRO A 87 5.71 -0.87 14.62
C PRO A 87 6.65 -0.43 13.48
N ILE A 88 7.44 0.62 13.73
CA ILE A 88 8.42 1.16 12.78
C ILE A 88 9.51 0.12 12.48
N GLY A 89 10.10 -0.48 13.51
CA GLY A 89 11.13 -1.51 13.35
C GLY A 89 10.63 -2.73 12.59
N VAL A 90 9.41 -3.20 12.90
CA VAL A 90 8.76 -4.31 12.18
C VAL A 90 8.51 -3.95 10.72
N GLY A 91 8.06 -2.73 10.44
CA GLY A 91 7.83 -2.26 9.08
C GLY A 91 9.10 -2.26 8.24
N MET A 92 10.19 -1.69 8.77
CA MET A 92 11.48 -1.63 8.10
C MET A 92 12.06 -3.04 7.88
N PHE A 93 12.00 -3.90 8.90
CA PHE A 93 12.44 -5.28 8.78
C PHE A 93 11.65 -6.04 7.70
N MET A 94 10.32 -5.92 7.69
CA MET A 94 9.46 -6.58 6.73
C MET A 94 9.69 -6.09 5.29
N LEU A 95 10.05 -4.82 5.08
CA LEU A 95 10.44 -4.31 3.76
C LEU A 95 11.74 -4.93 3.25
N VAL A 96 12.77 -5.02 4.09
CA VAL A 96 14.03 -5.67 3.68
C VAL A 96 13.81 -7.16 3.44
N PHE A 97 13.08 -7.81 4.34
CA PHE A 97 12.75 -9.23 4.22
C PHE A 97 11.92 -9.53 2.97
N SER A 98 10.99 -8.65 2.59
CA SER A 98 10.15 -8.88 1.40
C SER A 98 10.95 -8.89 0.11
N VAL A 99 11.98 -8.04 -0.01
CA VAL A 99 12.87 -8.04 -1.18
C VAL A 99 13.67 -9.34 -1.28
N LEU A 100 14.16 -9.87 -0.15
CA LEU A 100 14.90 -11.13 -0.12
C LEU A 100 14.05 -12.34 -0.50
N VAL A 101 12.77 -12.31 -0.16
CA VAL A 101 11.83 -13.43 -0.33
C VAL A 101 10.97 -13.28 -1.58
N ALA A 102 11.03 -12.15 -2.29
CA ALA A 102 10.17 -11.83 -3.43
C ALA A 102 10.10 -12.95 -4.49
N GLN A 103 11.21 -13.67 -4.72
CA GLN A 103 11.30 -14.75 -5.71
C GLN A 103 10.76 -16.12 -5.24
N LYS A 104 10.33 -16.25 -3.97
CA LYS A 104 9.79 -17.50 -3.42
C LYS A 104 8.29 -17.61 -3.67
N SER A 105 7.79 -18.83 -3.83
CA SER A 105 6.37 -19.12 -4.12
C SER A 105 5.37 -18.68 -3.03
N PHE A 106 5.84 -18.41 -1.81
CA PHE A 106 4.99 -17.92 -0.72
C PHE A 106 5.04 -16.40 -0.56
N SER A 107 5.79 -15.69 -1.39
CA SER A 107 5.92 -14.23 -1.33
C SER A 107 4.57 -13.52 -1.53
N ASP A 108 3.63 -14.16 -2.24
CA ASP A 108 2.26 -13.70 -2.46
C ASP A 108 1.45 -13.49 -1.17
N PHE A 109 1.85 -14.13 -0.06
CA PHE A 109 1.18 -13.99 1.23
C PHE A 109 1.78 -12.88 2.11
N ILE A 110 2.87 -12.24 1.68
CA ILE A 110 3.53 -11.19 2.44
C ILE A 110 3.17 -9.86 1.78
N PRO A 111 2.33 -9.01 2.39
CA PRO A 111 1.86 -7.79 1.74
C PRO A 111 3.02 -6.84 1.38
N TYR A 112 4.11 -6.87 2.13
CA TYR A 112 5.31 -6.07 1.86
C TYR A 112 6.03 -6.43 0.55
N THR A 113 5.78 -7.59 -0.04
CA THR A 113 6.34 -7.96 -1.36
C THR A 113 5.60 -7.25 -2.49
N GLY A 114 4.38 -6.75 -2.24
CA GLY A 114 3.60 -5.99 -3.23
C GLY A 114 4.28 -4.70 -3.68
N ALA A 115 5.11 -4.09 -2.84
CA ALA A 115 5.89 -2.91 -3.21
C ALA A 115 6.95 -3.26 -4.27
N TYR A 116 7.62 -4.41 -4.13
CA TYR A 116 8.56 -4.92 -5.13
C TYR A 116 7.83 -5.33 -6.42
N ASN A 117 6.70 -6.02 -6.28
CA ASN A 117 5.88 -6.44 -7.43
C ASN A 117 5.28 -5.26 -8.19
N ALA A 118 5.06 -4.10 -7.56
CA ALA A 118 4.63 -2.90 -8.28
C ALA A 118 5.66 -2.45 -9.33
N VAL A 119 6.96 -2.51 -9.00
CA VAL A 119 8.04 -2.22 -9.95
C VAL A 119 8.08 -3.26 -11.06
N MET A 120 7.91 -4.54 -10.71
CA MET A 120 7.90 -5.62 -11.70
C MET A 120 6.69 -5.54 -12.64
N ASN A 121 5.51 -5.16 -12.15
CA ASN A 121 4.32 -4.97 -12.96
C ASN A 121 4.50 -3.88 -14.01
N ILE A 122 5.28 -2.83 -13.69
CA ILE A 122 5.69 -1.83 -14.69
C ILE A 122 6.55 -2.52 -15.74
N LEU A 123 7.66 -3.12 -15.34
CA LEU A 123 8.60 -3.74 -16.27
C LEU A 123 8.00 -4.86 -17.15
N SER A 124 7.01 -5.58 -16.62
CA SER A 124 6.37 -6.72 -17.29
C SER A 124 5.01 -6.39 -17.91
N GLU A 125 4.60 -5.12 -17.95
CA GLU A 125 3.32 -4.68 -18.54
C GLU A 125 2.08 -5.38 -17.97
N ASN A 126 2.08 -5.72 -16.69
CA ASN A 126 1.01 -6.55 -16.11
C ASN A 126 -0.20 -5.72 -15.67
N ASP A 127 -1.27 -5.82 -16.44
CA ASP A 127 -2.57 -5.17 -16.21
C ASP A 127 -3.60 -6.07 -15.47
N SER A 128 -3.25 -7.33 -15.19
CA SER A 128 -4.14 -8.30 -14.55
C SER A 128 -3.94 -8.38 -13.03
N PHE A 129 -5.01 -8.61 -12.27
CA PHE A 129 -4.88 -8.86 -10.83
C PHE A 129 -4.24 -10.21 -10.55
N ALA A 130 -3.22 -10.22 -9.70
CA ALA A 130 -2.52 -11.42 -9.27
C ALA A 130 -3.04 -11.90 -7.91
N ARG A 131 -2.64 -13.11 -7.52
CA ARG A 131 -2.99 -13.72 -6.23
C ARG A 131 -2.64 -12.82 -5.05
N LEU A 132 -1.49 -12.15 -5.11
CA LEU A 132 -1.04 -11.19 -4.10
C LEU A 132 -2.02 -10.02 -3.90
N ASP A 133 -2.64 -9.51 -4.96
CA ASP A 133 -3.57 -8.38 -4.86
C ASP A 133 -4.83 -8.79 -4.08
N TYR A 134 -5.37 -9.98 -4.38
CA TYR A 134 -6.49 -10.55 -3.64
C TYR A 134 -6.13 -10.83 -2.17
N CYS A 135 -4.93 -11.36 -1.91
CA CYS A 135 -4.42 -11.53 -0.54
C CYS A 135 -4.36 -10.20 0.20
N ASN A 136 -3.86 -9.14 -0.43
CA ASN A 136 -3.77 -7.81 0.18
C ASN A 136 -5.15 -7.22 0.48
N MET A 137 -6.14 -7.37 -0.40
CA MET A 137 -7.53 -6.96 -0.12
C MET A 137 -8.09 -7.65 1.11
N VAL A 138 -7.89 -8.97 1.23
CA VAL A 138 -8.31 -9.74 2.41
C VAL A 138 -7.59 -9.26 3.67
N MET A 139 -6.28 -8.99 3.58
CA MET A 139 -5.49 -8.49 4.71
C MET A 139 -5.95 -7.12 5.19
N VAL A 140 -6.34 -6.20 4.30
CA VAL A 140 -6.94 -4.91 4.71
C VAL A 140 -8.13 -5.15 5.63
N VAL A 141 -9.07 -6.00 5.23
CA VAL A 141 -10.29 -6.29 6.00
C VAL A 141 -9.95 -6.97 7.32
N VAL A 142 -9.10 -8.00 7.29
CA VAL A 142 -8.71 -8.77 8.48
C VAL A 142 -8.01 -7.89 9.50
N PHE A 143 -7.01 -7.11 9.09
CA PHE A 143 -6.26 -6.26 10.02
C PHE A 143 -7.06 -5.05 10.50
N LEU A 144 -8.03 -4.57 9.72
CA LEU A 144 -8.97 -3.55 10.18
C LEU A 144 -9.88 -4.11 11.30
N LEU A 145 -10.40 -5.33 11.13
CA LEU A 145 -11.20 -6.02 12.17
C LEU A 145 -10.38 -6.32 13.43
N ILE A 146 -9.15 -6.81 13.27
CA ILE A 146 -8.22 -7.05 14.40
C ILE A 146 -7.94 -5.74 15.13
N SER A 147 -7.65 -4.67 14.40
CA SER A 147 -7.38 -3.35 14.98
C SER A 147 -8.59 -2.83 15.75
N PHE A 148 -9.80 -3.00 15.21
CA PHE A 148 -11.04 -2.62 15.88
C PHE A 148 -11.25 -3.41 17.18
N TYR A 149 -11.03 -4.73 17.15
CA TYR A 149 -11.12 -5.58 18.33
C TYR A 149 -10.10 -5.19 19.41
N LEU A 150 -8.84 -4.98 19.01
CA LEU A 150 -7.77 -4.54 19.91
C LEU A 150 -8.09 -3.18 20.55
N PHE A 151 -8.62 -2.24 19.76
CA PHE A 151 -9.01 -0.92 20.24
C PHE A 151 -10.13 -1.00 21.28
N LYS A 152 -11.16 -1.83 21.02
CA LYS A 152 -12.26 -2.05 21.96
C LYS A 152 -11.79 -2.69 23.27
N ARG A 153 -10.89 -3.68 23.18
CA ARG A 153 -10.36 -4.41 24.35
C ARG A 153 -9.43 -3.57 25.21
N LYS A 154 -8.56 -2.75 24.60
CA LYS A 154 -7.54 -2.01 25.35
C LYS A 154 -8.05 -0.78 26.10
N GLY A 155 -9.20 -0.22 25.72
CA GLY A 155 -9.84 0.86 26.49
C GLY A 155 -8.90 2.01 26.89
N GLN A 156 -7.88 2.31 26.08
CA GLN A 156 -6.83 3.26 26.45
C GLN A 156 -7.35 4.69 26.31
N PHE A 157 -7.60 5.30 27.48
CA PHE A 157 -7.37 6.72 27.73
C PHE A 157 -5.92 6.89 28.19
#